data_AF-A0A5C5XXL2-F1
#
_entry.id   AF-A0A5C5XXL2-F1
#
_cell.length_a   1.000
_cell.length_b   1.000
_cell.length_c   1.000
_cell.angle_alpha   90.00
_cell.angle_beta   90.00
_cell.angle_gamma   90.00
#
_symmetry.space_group_name_H-M   'P 1'
#
loop_
_entity.id
_entity.type
_entity.pdbx_description
1 polymer ?
#
loop_
_entity_poly.entity_id
_entity_poly.type
_entity_poly.pdbx_seq_one_letter_code
_entity_poly.pdbx_strand_id
1 'polypeptide(L)' 'MSADWYYMSSGWFHKAKRVGPLTDQDLLERIDRGKIQPETLVQSHKTRKRWVPMSTVGPAMARWRKANPDADPPSV' A
#
# COMPACT_ATOMS: atom_id res chain seq x y z
N MET A 1 -2.86 9.73 15.86
CA MET A 1 -2.37 8.64 14.98
C MET A 1 -0.93 8.95 14.61
N SER A 2 0.00 7.98 14.71
CA SER A 2 1.39 8.18 14.29
C SER A 2 1.54 7.96 12.79
N ALA A 3 2.37 8.77 12.12
CA ALA A 3 2.72 8.58 10.72
C ALA A 3 4.01 7.77 10.63
N ASP A 4 3.93 6.58 10.02
CA ASP A 4 5.08 5.66 9.88
C ASP A 4 5.03 4.74 8.66
N TRP A 5 3.97 4.84 7.85
CA TRP A 5 3.87 4.10 6.61
C TRP A 5 4.59 4.79 5.46
N TYR A 6 5.23 3.98 4.62
CA TYR A 6 5.81 4.40 3.36
C TYR A 6 5.36 3.45 2.26
N TYR A 7 5.24 3.94 1.04
CA TYR A 7 5.04 3.10 -0.15
C TYR A 7 6.00 3.49 -1.28
N MET A 8 6.26 2.56 -2.19
CA MET A 8 7.01 2.82 -3.42
C MET A 8 6.06 3.21 -4.54
N SER A 9 6.17 4.44 -5.04
CA SER A 9 5.46 4.90 -6.22
C SER A 9 6.32 4.68 -7.46
N SER A 10 5.75 4.13 -8.53
CA SER A 10 6.35 4.19 -9.86
C SER A 10 6.12 5.60 -10.43
N GLY A 11 7.18 6.39 -10.58
CA GLY A 11 7.11 7.68 -11.25
C GLY A 11 7.26 7.56 -12.77
N TRP A 12 6.98 8.65 -13.48
CA TRP A 12 7.44 8.81 -14.86
C TRP A 12 8.98 8.69 -14.88
N PHE A 13 9.51 7.96 -15.88
CA PHE A 13 10.93 7.55 -16.03
C PHE A 13 11.41 6.37 -15.17
N HIS A 14 10.55 5.39 -14.84
CA HIS A 14 10.92 4.11 -14.19
C HIS A 14 11.62 4.23 -12.81
N LYS A 15 11.74 5.42 -12.24
CA LYS A 15 12.34 5.60 -10.90
C LYS A 15 11.28 5.31 -9.83
N ALA A 16 11.55 4.29 -9.02
CA ALA A 16 10.79 4.05 -7.80
C ALA A 16 11.08 5.18 -6.80
N LYS A 17 10.03 5.86 -6.34
CA LYS A 17 10.11 6.92 -5.33
C LYS A 17 9.44 6.46 -4.05
N ARG A 18 10.17 6.58 -2.92
CA ARG A 18 9.59 6.40 -1.58
C ARG A 18 8.68 7.59 -1.24
N VAL A 19 7.46 7.31 -0.80
CA VAL A 19 6.46 8.30 -0.39
C VAL A 19 6.03 8.02 1.06
N GLY A 20 6.14 9.01 1.95
CA GLY A 20 5.78 8.93 3.37
C GLY A 20 6.61 9.91 4.22
N PRO A 21 6.49 9.88 5.56
CA PRO A 21 5.63 8.99 6.33
C PRO A 21 4.13 9.32 6.18
N LEU A 22 3.29 8.30 6.28
CA LEU A 22 1.84 8.36 6.19
C LEU A 22 1.21 7.78 7.47
N THR A 23 0.05 8.30 7.85
CA THR A 23 -0.79 7.64 8.87
C THR A 23 -1.42 6.36 8.31
N ASP A 24 -1.99 5.52 9.18
CA ASP A 24 -2.79 4.37 8.74
C ASP A 24 -3.96 4.82 7.83
N GLN A 25 -4.64 5.92 8.18
CA GLN A 25 -5.74 6.46 7.38
C GLN A 25 -5.27 6.93 6.00
N ASP A 26 -4.16 7.67 5.94
CA ASP A 26 -3.54 8.12 4.69
C ASP A 26 -3.20 6.99 3.73
N LEU A 27 -2.78 5.84 4.27
CA LEU A 27 -2.49 4.64 3.50
C LEU A 27 -3.77 4.10 2.87
N LEU A 28 -4.85 3.97 3.66
CA LEU A 28 -6.15 3.50 3.17
C LEU A 28 -6.75 4.45 2.11
N GLU A 29 -6.67 5.76 2.32
CA GLU A 29 -7.15 6.73 1.33
C GLU A 29 -6.40 6.65 0.00
N ARG A 30 -5.11 6.29 0.02
CA ARG A 30 -4.32 6.09 -1.20
C ARG A 30 -4.67 4.79 -1.92
N ILE A 31 -5.04 3.75 -1.18
CA ILE A 31 -5.60 2.50 -1.73
C ILE A 31 -6.93 2.83 -2.44
N ASP A 32 -7.82 3.57 -1.78
CA ASP A 32 -9.12 3.97 -2.35
C ASP A 32 -8.96 4.80 -3.63
N ARG A 33 -7.90 5.62 -3.71
CA ARG A 33 -7.57 6.44 -4.90
C ARG A 33 -6.80 5.66 -5.99
N GLY A 34 -6.58 4.36 -5.82
CA GLY A 34 -5.84 3.53 -6.78
C GLY A 34 -4.34 3.84 -6.86
N LYS A 35 -3.77 4.59 -5.91
CA LYS A 35 -2.33 4.91 -5.87
C LYS A 35 -1.48 3.77 -5.33
N ILE A 36 -2.10 2.85 -4.61
CA ILE A 36 -1.46 1.69 -4.00
C ILE A 36 -2.27 0.47 -4.44
N GLN A 37 -1.62 -0.39 -5.19
CA GLN A 37 -2.14 -1.68 -5.65
C GLN A 37 -1.58 -2.82 -4.81
N PRO A 38 -2.15 -4.03 -4.85
CA PRO A 38 -1.72 -5.14 -3.99
C PRO A 38 -0.22 -5.49 -4.10
N GLU A 39 0.39 -5.31 -5.27
CA GLU A 39 1.80 -5.50 -5.56
C GLU A 39 2.69 -4.31 -5.12
N THR A 40 2.10 -3.17 -4.78
CA THR A 40 2.84 -1.98 -4.35
C THR A 40 3.59 -2.28 -3.05
N LEU A 41 4.90 -2.06 -3.05
CA LEU A 41 5.72 -2.26 -1.86
C LEU A 41 5.41 -1.20 -0.81
N VAL A 42 5.13 -1.64 0.41
CA VAL A 42 4.86 -0.83 1.59
C VAL A 42 5.79 -1.18 2.74
N GLN A 43 6.06 -0.22 3.63
CA GLN A 43 6.92 -0.40 4.80
C GLN A 43 6.37 0.39 5.99
N SER A 44 6.42 -0.18 7.19
CA SER A 44 6.23 0.53 8.46
C SER A 44 6.91 -0.24 9.60
N HIS A 45 6.75 0.23 10.84
CA HIS A 45 7.15 -0.57 12.00
C HIS A 45 6.34 -1.89 12.09
N LYS A 46 5.08 -1.89 11.62
CA LYS A 46 4.19 -3.08 11.60
C LYS A 46 4.69 -4.14 10.62
N THR A 47 5.43 -3.75 9.59
CA THR A 47 6.11 -4.67 8.66
C THR A 47 7.54 -5.01 9.10
N ARG A 48 7.89 -4.77 10.37
CA ARG A 48 9.26 -4.93 10.91
C ARG A 48 10.30 -4.16 10.09
N LYS A 49 9.91 -2.99 9.57
CA LYS A 49 10.71 -2.14 8.68
C LYS A 49 11.14 -2.84 7.37
N ARG A 50 10.47 -3.91 6.95
CA ARG A 50 10.69 -4.55 5.64
C ARG A 50 9.73 -3.98 4.60
N TRP A 51 10.20 -3.89 3.37
CA TRP A 51 9.35 -3.64 2.21
C TRP A 51 8.65 -4.93 1.85
N VAL A 52 7.32 -4.91 1.88
CA VAL A 52 6.46 -6.05 1.57
C VAL A 52 5.37 -5.61 0.59
N PRO A 53 4.84 -6.50 -0.27
CA PRO A 53 3.67 -6.18 -1.08
C PRO A 53 2.49 -5.77 -0.19
N MET A 54 1.70 -4.78 -0.61
CA MET A 54 0.50 -4.34 0.11
C MET A 54 -0.47 -5.50 0.38
N SER A 55 -0.53 -6.49 -0.51
CA SER A 55 -1.34 -7.70 -0.37
C SER A 55 -1.07 -8.50 0.91
N THR A 56 0.12 -8.38 1.50
CA THR A 56 0.46 -9.06 2.77
C THR A 56 0.00 -8.28 3.99
N VAL A 57 -0.55 -7.07 3.83
CA VAL A 57 -1.06 -6.22 4.91
C VAL A 57 -2.57 -6.39 5.00
N GLY A 58 -3.03 -7.22 5.96
CA GLY A 58 -4.44 -7.61 6.09
C GLY A 58 -5.47 -6.47 6.03
N PRO A 59 -5.37 -5.42 6.87
CA PRO A 59 -6.32 -4.29 6.83
C PRO A 59 -6.32 -3.51 5.51
N ALA A 60 -5.14 -3.36 4.89
CA ALA A 60 -4.99 -2.69 3.61
C ALA A 60 -5.62 -3.52 2.47
N MET A 61 -5.35 -4.83 2.46
CA MET A 61 -5.92 -5.74 1.47
C MET A 61 -7.45 -5.86 1.61
N ALA A 62 -7.97 -5.88 2.84
CA ALA A 62 -9.41 -5.85 3.09
C ALA A 62 -10.06 -4.58 2.54
N ARG A 63 -9.40 -3.41 2.69
CA ARG A 63 -9.88 -2.15 2.11
C ARG A 63 -9.88 -2.20 0.58
N TRP A 64 -8.80 -2.69 -0.02
CA TRP A 64 -8.70 -2.81 -1.47
C TRP A 64 -9.79 -3.71 -2.05
N ARG A 65 -10.07 -4.87 -1.44
CA ARG A 65 -11.15 -5.78 -1.88
C ARG A 65 -12.54 -5.13 -1.78
N LYS A 66 -12.78 -4.33 -0.74
CA LYS A 66 -14.04 -3.60 -0.61
C LYS A 66 -14.21 -2.55 -1.71
N ALA A 67 -13.13 -1.90 -2.12
CA ALA A 67 -13.14 -0.91 -3.19
C ALA A 67 -13.15 -1.56 -4.60
N ASN A 68 -12.78 -2.83 -4.73
CA ASN A 68 -12.65 -3.55 -6.00
C ASN A 68 -13.33 -4.94 -5.90
N PRO A 69 -14.67 -5.01 -5.86
CA PRO A 69 -15.41 -6.27 -5.64
C PRO A 69 -15.28 -7.26 -6.81
N ASP A 70 -15.07 -6.76 -8.04
CA ASP A 70 -15.00 -7.58 -9.26
C ASP A 70 -13.57 -7.94 -9.68
N ALA A 71 -12.56 -7.52 -8.89
CA ALA A 71 -11.17 -7.77 -9.22
C ALA A 71 -10.74 -9.16 -8.71
N ASP A 72 -10.09 -9.93 -9.58
CA ASP A 72 -9.47 -11.19 -9.18
C ASP A 72 -8.43 -10.93 -8.08
N PRO A 73 -8.45 -11.69 -6.98
CA PRO A 73 -7.47 -11.52 -5.93
C PRO A 73 -6.07 -11.85 -6.48
N PRO A 74 -5.03 -11.08 -6.09
CA PRO A 74 -3.68 -11.39 -6.51
C PRO A 74 -3.28 -12.79 -6.05
N SER A 75 -2.72 -13.59 -6.95
CA SER A 75 -2.12 -14.88 -6.63
C SER A 75 -0.95 -14.65 -5.66
N VAL A 76 -1.13 -15.06 -4.40
CA VAL A 76 -0.15 -14.89 -3.31
C VAL A 76 0.88 -16.00 -3.33
#